data_AF-A0A1A2M5D8-F1
#
_entry.id   AF-A0A1A2M5D8-F1
#
_cell.length_a   1.000
_cell.length_b   1.000
_cell.length_c   1.000
_cell.angle_alpha   90.00
_cell.angle_beta   90.00
_cell.angle_gamma   90.00
#
_symmetry.space_group_name_H-M   'P 1'
#
loop_
_entity.id
_entity.type
_entity.pdbx_description
1 polymer ?
#
loop_
_entity_poly.entity_id
_entity_poly.type
_entity_poly.pdbx_seq_one_letter_code
_entity_poly.pdbx_strand_id
1 'polypeptide(L)'
;MKAQFSAVSALVVSASLMTAPGAVAAPGDAVVYTVTSDAPLAAVSYIDATGQMQIVTNQPVPWSLSFTSKDTSSPAVLTVAANPTGQKTTCTITVNGSVKDTKTTTGTGEAGLAQCAA
;
A
#
# COMPACT_ATOMS: atom_id res chain seq x y z
N MET A 1 -24.78 59.69 35.43
CA MET A 1 -25.47 58.40 35.18
C MET A 1 -26.11 58.43 33.80
N LYS A 2 -25.52 57.76 32.80
CA LYS A 2 -26.20 56.88 31.82
C LYS A 2 -25.17 56.48 30.76
N ALA A 3 -24.91 55.18 30.69
CA ALA A 3 -23.91 54.55 29.85
C ALA A 3 -24.38 54.43 28.40
N GLN A 4 -23.43 54.63 27.48
CA GLN A 4 -23.48 54.30 26.06
C GLN A 4 -23.41 52.77 25.90
N PHE A 5 -24.06 52.18 24.89
CA PHE A 5 -23.54 51.00 24.17
C PHE A 5 -24.18 50.90 22.77
N SER A 6 -23.37 51.09 21.73
CA SER A 6 -23.71 50.74 20.34
C SER A 6 -23.58 49.23 20.15
N ALA A 7 -24.60 48.58 19.59
CA ALA A 7 -24.56 47.17 19.24
C ALA A 7 -24.00 46.97 17.82
N VAL A 8 -22.89 46.26 17.71
CA VAL A 8 -22.32 45.78 16.44
C VAL A 8 -22.96 44.42 16.13
N SER A 9 -23.76 44.34 15.07
CA SER A 9 -24.36 43.10 14.59
C SER A 9 -23.31 42.28 13.82
N ALA A 10 -22.85 41.17 14.41
CA ALA A 10 -22.04 40.19 13.70
C ALA A 10 -22.95 39.18 12.97
N LEU A 11 -22.90 39.19 11.63
CA LEU A 11 -23.49 38.17 10.77
C LEU A 11 -22.66 36.88 10.86
N VAL A 12 -23.18 35.87 11.54
CA VAL A 12 -22.65 34.50 11.51
C VAL A 12 -23.15 33.80 10.24
N VAL A 13 -22.26 33.59 9.27
CA VAL A 13 -22.49 32.70 8.13
C VAL A 13 -22.30 31.27 8.62
N SER A 14 -23.40 30.61 8.94
CA SER A 14 -23.44 29.19 9.28
C SER A 14 -23.24 28.35 8.01
N ALA A 15 -22.00 27.94 7.74
CA ALA A 15 -21.71 26.90 6.76
C ALA A 15 -22.17 25.55 7.33
N SER A 16 -23.31 25.06 6.88
CA SER A 16 -23.80 23.73 7.22
C SER A 16 -22.87 22.67 6.61
N LEU A 17 -22.09 21.99 7.46
CA LEU A 17 -21.42 20.75 7.09
C LEU A 17 -22.49 19.68 6.86
N MET A 18 -22.84 19.44 5.60
CA MET A 18 -23.61 18.25 5.24
C MET A 18 -22.71 17.03 5.46
N THR A 19 -22.96 16.27 6.53
CA THR A 19 -22.34 14.97 6.74
C THR A 19 -22.85 14.02 5.66
N ALA A 20 -21.97 13.60 4.75
CA ALA A 20 -22.28 12.56 3.78
C ALA A 20 -22.65 11.26 4.53
N PRO A 21 -23.76 10.57 4.19
CA PRO A 21 -24.11 9.31 4.83
C PRO A 21 -23.04 8.25 4.54
N GLY A 22 -22.37 7.79 5.60
CA GLY A 22 -21.82 6.45 5.74
C GLY A 22 -20.99 5.90 4.57
N ALA A 23 -19.85 6.51 4.28
CA ALA A 23 -18.74 5.74 3.71
C ALA A 23 -18.26 4.78 4.79
N VAL A 24 -18.87 3.59 4.89
CA VAL A 24 -18.28 2.49 5.64
C VAL A 24 -16.93 2.22 4.99
N ALA A 25 -15.85 2.41 5.73
CA ALA A 25 -14.53 2.02 5.25
C ALA A 25 -14.60 0.55 4.82
N ALA A 26 -14.07 0.23 3.63
CA ALA A 26 -13.93 -1.16 3.23
C ALA A 26 -13.22 -1.90 4.37
N PRO A 27 -13.74 -3.05 4.85
CA PRO A 27 -13.28 -3.64 6.09
C PRO A 27 -11.84 -4.14 6.02
N GLY A 28 -11.25 -4.32 4.83
CA GLY A 28 -9.91 -4.87 4.72
C GLY A 28 -8.76 -3.86 4.85
N ASP A 29 -7.56 -4.41 4.93
CA ASP A 29 -6.33 -3.65 5.14
C ASP A 29 -5.83 -3.01 3.84
N ALA A 30 -5.23 -1.83 3.96
CA ALA A 30 -4.50 -1.19 2.86
C ALA A 30 -3.12 -1.85 2.72
N VAL A 31 -2.93 -2.62 1.65
CA VAL A 31 -1.69 -3.34 1.36
C VAL A 31 -0.93 -2.64 0.24
N VAL A 32 0.38 -2.48 0.43
CA VAL A 32 1.29 -1.97 -0.60
C VAL A 32 2.46 -2.93 -0.77
N TYR A 33 2.63 -3.41 -1.98
CA TYR A 33 3.80 -4.15 -2.43
C TYR A 33 4.75 -3.21 -3.16
N THR A 34 6.03 -3.33 -2.84
CA THR A 34 7.10 -2.57 -3.49
C THR A 34 8.28 -3.48 -3.76
N VAL A 35 8.88 -3.32 -4.94
CA VAL A 35 10.00 -4.10 -5.39
C VAL A 35 11.01 -3.20 -6.08
N THR A 36 12.26 -3.31 -5.65
CA THR A 36 13.42 -2.72 -6.33
C THR A 36 14.40 -3.83 -6.71
N SER A 37 15.02 -3.72 -7.87
CA SER A 37 16.09 -4.62 -8.28
C SER A 37 17.08 -3.89 -9.17
N ASP A 38 18.31 -4.41 -9.25
CA ASP A 38 19.34 -3.91 -10.16
C ASP A 38 19.09 -4.30 -11.62
N ALA A 39 18.05 -5.09 -11.90
CA ALA A 39 17.63 -5.48 -13.25
C ALA A 39 16.10 -5.62 -13.35
N PRO A 40 15.54 -5.75 -14.57
CA PRO A 40 14.11 -6.03 -14.75
C PRO A 40 13.65 -7.30 -14.04
N LEU A 41 12.36 -7.36 -13.71
CA LEU A 41 11.78 -8.50 -13.00
C LEU A 41 11.35 -9.58 -14.00
N ALA A 42 11.81 -10.81 -13.79
CA ALA A 42 11.37 -11.97 -14.55
C ALA A 42 9.90 -12.26 -14.24
N ALA A 43 9.59 -12.34 -12.94
CA ALA A 43 8.27 -12.66 -12.43
C ALA A 43 8.05 -12.00 -11.05
N VAL A 44 6.81 -11.59 -10.81
CA VAL A 44 6.30 -11.14 -9.52
C VAL A 44 5.03 -11.93 -9.23
N SER A 45 5.08 -12.76 -8.20
CA SER A 45 3.94 -13.55 -7.70
C SER A 45 3.44 -12.91 -6.42
N TYR A 46 2.14 -12.66 -6.32
CA TYR A 46 1.56 -11.96 -5.17
C TYR A 46 0.12 -12.39 -4.88
N ILE A 47 -0.37 -12.11 -3.67
CA ILE A 47 -1.79 -12.26 -3.31
C ILE A 47 -2.52 -10.94 -3.56
N ASP A 48 -3.64 -10.96 -4.29
CA ASP A 48 -4.42 -9.77 -4.60
C ASP A 48 -5.49 -9.43 -3.54
N ALA A 49 -6.28 -8.39 -3.81
CA ALA A 49 -7.36 -7.91 -2.95
C ALA A 49 -8.40 -8.99 -2.58
N THR A 50 -8.55 -10.02 -3.40
CA THR A 50 -9.51 -11.11 -3.21
C THR A 50 -8.89 -12.35 -2.56
N GLY A 51 -7.61 -12.31 -2.21
CA GLY A 51 -6.88 -13.45 -1.66
C GLY A 51 -6.40 -14.44 -2.73
N GLN A 52 -6.43 -14.06 -4.01
CA GLN A 52 -6.02 -14.93 -5.11
C GLN A 52 -4.56 -14.69 -5.49
N MET A 53 -3.86 -15.77 -5.86
CA MET A 53 -2.50 -15.69 -6.36
C MET A 53 -2.48 -15.18 -7.80
N GLN A 54 -1.70 -14.13 -8.02
CA GLN A 54 -1.47 -13.51 -9.30
C GLN A 54 0.01 -13.60 -9.66
N ILE A 55 0.30 -13.73 -10.96
CA ILE A 55 1.67 -13.72 -11.48
C ILE A 55 1.74 -12.74 -12.64
N VAL A 56 2.66 -11.80 -12.56
CA VAL A 56 3.00 -10.89 -13.67
C VAL A 56 4.47 -11.07 -14.03
N THR A 57 4.79 -10.98 -15.31
CA THR A 57 6.13 -11.21 -15.84
C THR A 57 6.67 -9.97 -16.55
N ASN A 58 8.00 -9.92 -16.72
CA ASN A 58 8.70 -8.87 -17.50
C ASN A 58 8.34 -7.45 -17.04
N GLN A 59 8.25 -7.23 -15.74
CA GLN A 59 7.92 -5.93 -15.17
C GLN A 59 9.16 -5.04 -15.08
N PRO A 60 9.05 -3.73 -15.37
CA PRO A 60 10.12 -2.79 -15.13
C PRO A 60 10.35 -2.58 -13.62
N VAL A 61 11.49 -2.00 -13.28
CA VAL A 61 11.82 -1.59 -11.90
C VAL A 61 11.94 -0.06 -11.80
N PRO A 62 11.50 0.55 -10.68
CA PRO A 62 10.82 -0.07 -9.54
C PRO A 62 9.39 -0.51 -9.87
N TRP A 63 8.91 -1.58 -9.21
CA TRP A 63 7.54 -2.07 -9.33
C TRP A 63 6.78 -1.86 -8.02
N SER A 64 5.50 -1.46 -8.11
CA SER A 64 4.63 -1.33 -6.95
C SER A 64 3.17 -1.61 -7.29
N LEU A 65 2.45 -2.15 -6.32
CA LEU A 65 1.00 -2.38 -6.38
C LEU A 65 0.39 -1.99 -5.03
N SER A 66 -0.71 -1.25 -5.06
CA SER A 66 -1.48 -0.86 -3.87
C SER A 66 -2.93 -1.30 -4.03
N PHE A 67 -3.50 -1.89 -2.99
CA PHE A 67 -4.89 -2.33 -2.97
C PHE A 67 -5.43 -2.40 -1.54
N THR A 68 -6.75 -2.51 -1.41
CA THR A 68 -7.40 -2.82 -0.14
C THR A 68 -7.84 -4.29 -0.18
N SER A 69 -7.44 -5.08 0.82
CA SER A 69 -7.88 -6.48 0.90
C SER A 69 -9.39 -6.57 1.13
N LYS A 70 -9.96 -7.75 0.88
CA LYS A 70 -11.37 -8.04 1.18
C LYS A 70 -11.62 -8.09 2.68
N ASP A 71 -10.71 -8.67 3.44
CA ASP A 71 -10.83 -8.93 4.87
C ASP A 71 -9.65 -8.32 5.66
N THR A 72 -9.86 -7.98 6.93
CA THR A 72 -8.78 -7.59 7.85
C THR A 72 -7.83 -8.76 8.11
N SER A 73 -6.55 -8.47 8.29
CA SER A 73 -5.50 -9.47 8.54
C SER A 73 -5.44 -10.54 7.44
N SER A 74 -5.76 -10.15 6.21
CA SER A 74 -5.58 -11.03 5.05
C SER A 74 -4.09 -11.33 4.86
N PRO A 75 -3.71 -12.59 4.59
CA PRO A 75 -2.31 -12.93 4.34
C PRO A 75 -1.80 -12.18 3.11
N ALA A 76 -0.64 -11.56 3.24
CA ALA A 76 0.03 -10.88 2.15
C ALA A 76 1.35 -11.58 1.85
N VAL A 77 1.49 -12.10 0.63
CA VAL A 77 2.71 -12.81 0.20
C VAL A 77 3.17 -12.20 -1.11
N LEU A 78 4.48 -11.98 -1.23
CA LEU A 78 5.13 -11.42 -2.40
C LEU A 78 6.42 -12.19 -2.68
N THR A 79 6.52 -12.81 -3.86
CA THR A 79 7.73 -13.49 -4.33
C THR A 79 8.20 -12.88 -5.64
N VAL A 80 9.48 -12.58 -5.72
CA VAL A 80 10.08 -11.85 -6.86
C VAL A 80 11.31 -12.58 -7.38
N ALA A 81 11.41 -12.69 -8.70
CA ALA A 81 12.60 -13.11 -9.42
C ALA A 81 13.08 -12.01 -10.37
N ALA A 82 14.39 -11.72 -10.38
CA ALA A 82 15.02 -10.79 -11.33
C ALA A 82 15.53 -11.52 -12.59
N ASN A 83 15.67 -10.78 -13.69
CA ASN A 83 16.29 -11.24 -14.93
C ASN A 83 17.34 -10.22 -15.42
N PRO A 84 18.61 -10.61 -15.61
CA PRO A 84 19.19 -11.93 -15.29
C PRO A 84 19.12 -12.25 -13.78
N THR A 85 19.31 -13.51 -13.40
CA THR A 85 19.42 -13.90 -11.99
C THR A 85 20.73 -13.38 -11.37
N GLY A 86 20.86 -13.39 -10.03
CA GLY A 86 22.07 -12.91 -9.35
C GLY A 86 22.00 -11.44 -8.92
N GLN A 87 20.95 -10.74 -9.30
CA GLN A 87 20.79 -9.32 -9.05
C GLN A 87 20.29 -9.06 -7.63
N LYS A 88 20.74 -7.96 -7.02
CA LYS A 88 20.19 -7.52 -5.75
C LYS A 88 18.72 -7.17 -5.94
N THR A 89 17.85 -7.85 -5.20
CA THR A 89 16.40 -7.65 -5.29
C THR A 89 15.86 -7.46 -3.88
N THR A 90 15.06 -6.42 -3.70
CA THR A 90 14.41 -6.10 -2.43
C THR A 90 12.90 -6.09 -2.64
N CYS A 91 12.18 -6.86 -1.83
CA CYS A 91 10.73 -6.75 -1.71
C CYS A 91 10.38 -6.06 -0.39
N THR A 92 9.26 -5.35 -0.35
CA THR A 92 8.71 -4.78 0.89
C THR A 92 7.19 -4.81 0.84
N ILE A 93 6.59 -5.29 1.93
CA ILE A 93 5.15 -5.29 2.17
C ILE A 93 4.84 -4.30 3.28
N THR A 94 3.93 -3.37 3.00
CA THR A 94 3.36 -2.45 3.97
C THR A 94 1.87 -2.73 4.12
N VAL A 95 1.38 -2.79 5.36
CA VAL A 95 -0.05 -2.97 5.68
C VAL A 95 -0.49 -1.85 6.60
N ASN A 96 -1.53 -1.13 6.22
CA ASN A 96 -2.04 0.06 6.91
C ASN A 96 -0.93 1.08 7.21
N GLY A 97 -0.07 1.32 6.22
CA GLY A 97 1.07 2.26 6.33
C GLY A 97 2.25 1.76 7.18
N SER A 98 2.16 0.58 7.80
CA SER A 98 3.25 -0.01 8.58
C SER A 98 3.98 -1.08 7.78
N VAL A 99 5.32 -0.99 7.69
CA VAL A 99 6.14 -2.04 7.08
C VAL A 99 5.99 -3.31 7.91
N LYS A 100 5.58 -4.40 7.26
CA LYS A 100 5.42 -5.71 7.89
C LYS A 100 6.59 -6.63 7.60
N ASP A 101 7.10 -6.58 6.38
CA ASP A 101 8.28 -7.34 6.00
C ASP A 101 9.06 -6.64 4.89
N THR A 102 10.38 -6.75 4.97
CA THR A 102 11.34 -6.28 3.97
C THR A 102 12.44 -7.30 3.88
N LYS A 103 12.64 -7.85 2.69
CA LYS A 103 13.70 -8.82 2.40
C LYS A 103 14.53 -8.35 1.23
N THR A 104 15.84 -8.52 1.36
CA THR A 104 16.80 -8.29 0.28
C THR A 104 17.56 -9.58 0.03
N THR A 105 17.64 -9.98 -1.23
CA THR A 105 18.38 -11.17 -1.66
C THR A 105 19.35 -10.82 -2.78
N THR A 106 20.39 -11.64 -2.92
CA THR A 106 21.32 -11.60 -4.03
C THR A 106 21.78 -13.04 -4.23
N GLY A 107 21.49 -13.61 -5.38
CA GLY A 107 21.74 -15.02 -5.63
C GLY A 107 21.15 -15.49 -6.94
N THR A 108 21.58 -16.67 -7.38
CA THR A 108 21.09 -17.33 -8.59
C THR A 108 20.09 -18.43 -8.22
N GLY A 109 19.21 -18.79 -9.15
CA GLY A 109 18.18 -19.80 -8.88
C GLY A 109 17.29 -19.43 -7.70
N GLU A 110 16.99 -20.40 -6.84
CA GLU A 110 16.10 -20.22 -5.68
C GLU A 110 16.64 -19.21 -4.65
N ALA A 111 17.96 -19.16 -4.45
CA ALA A 111 18.59 -18.21 -3.53
C ALA A 111 18.45 -16.73 -3.98
N GLY A 112 18.13 -16.51 -5.26
CA GLY A 112 17.84 -15.19 -5.81
C GLY A 112 16.41 -14.70 -5.58
N LEU A 113 15.50 -15.57 -5.12
CA LEU A 113 14.10 -15.21 -4.93
C LEU A 113 13.93 -14.34 -3.69
N ALA A 114 13.45 -13.11 -3.86
CA ALA A 114 13.05 -12.28 -2.74
C ALA A 114 11.60 -12.63 -2.35
N GLN A 115 11.42 -13.17 -1.14
CA GLN A 115 10.13 -13.61 -0.61
C GLN A 115 9.78 -12.81 0.63
N CYS A 116 8.71 -12.01 0.57
CA CYS A 116 8.18 -11.24 1.69
C CYS A 116 6.81 -11.79 2.11
N ALA A 117 6.49 -11.74 3.40
CA ALA A 117 5.18 -12.15 3.92
C ALA A 117 4.71 -11.30 5.11
N ALA A 118 3.40 -11.09 5.24
CA ALA A 118 2.76 -10.33 6.31
C ALA A 118 1.42 -10.93 6.73
#